data_AF-A0A8C0ZS53-F1
#
_entry.id   AF-A0A8C0ZS53-F1
#
_cell.length_a   1.000
_cell.length_b   1.000
_cell.length_c   1.000
_cell.angle_alpha   90.00
_cell.angle_beta   90.00
_cell.angle_gamma   90.00
#
_symmetry.space_group_name_H-M   'P 1'
#
loop_
_entity.id
_entity.type
_entity.pdbx_description
1 polymer ?
#
loop_
_entity_poly.entity_id
_entity_poly.type
_entity_poly.pdbx_seq_one_letter_code
_entity_poly.pdbx_strand_id
1 'polypeptide(L)'
;IAPEGQCIHENQTCDPEIFNTTEVAKACPGALCNFAFYGGKSMYHQYIVTFHVYNLFVFLWLVNFILALGQCALAGAFAAYYWAMKKPDDIPPHPLFTAFGRAVRYHTGSLAFGSLIIAILQMFKVVTEYLDSRIKNAQNSIARFLQCCLKCCFWCLEKMVKFLNRNAYIMIAIYGKNFCRSARDAFNLLMRNILKVAVTDEVTHFVLLLGKILVSGFIGVLAFLLFTEKLPMIAYGPTSLNYYWVPLLTVIFGSYLIAHGFFSVYAMCVETIFICFCEDLERNDGSAEKPYFITPNLHGILIKKQPVPQKQKE
;
A
#
# COMPACT_ATOMS: atom_id res chain seq x y z
N ILE A 1 34.64 -35.01 -5.39
CA ILE A 1 34.23 -36.34 -4.88
C ILE A 1 35.06 -37.37 -5.63
N ALA A 2 35.80 -38.25 -4.92
CA ALA A 2 36.56 -39.34 -5.52
C ALA A 2 35.77 -40.65 -5.38
N PRO A 3 35.78 -41.56 -6.38
CA PRO A 3 34.93 -42.75 -6.41
C PRO A 3 35.21 -43.79 -5.30
N GLU A 4 36.34 -43.72 -4.60
CA GLU A 4 36.72 -44.69 -3.55
C GLU A 4 36.78 -44.11 -2.12
N GLY A 5 36.39 -42.84 -1.95
CA GLY A 5 36.13 -42.26 -0.62
C GLY A 5 37.28 -42.36 0.38
N GLN A 6 38.39 -41.65 0.14
CA GLN A 6 39.30 -41.08 1.16
C GLN A 6 40.45 -40.35 0.45
N CYS A 7 40.16 -39.18 -0.12
CA CYS A 7 41.17 -38.31 -0.70
C CYS A 7 41.56 -37.23 0.32
N ILE A 8 42.87 -36.96 0.49
CA ILE A 8 43.37 -35.93 1.41
C ILE A 8 42.87 -34.51 1.11
N HIS A 9 42.39 -34.26 -0.11
CA HIS A 9 41.85 -32.99 -0.59
C HIS A 9 40.31 -32.99 -0.72
N GLU A 10 39.63 -33.95 -0.10
CA GLU A 10 38.17 -34.00 -0.10
C GLU A 10 37.56 -32.75 0.57
N ASN A 11 36.48 -32.22 -0.01
CA ASN A 11 35.80 -30.97 0.40
C ASN A 11 36.64 -29.67 0.38
N GLN A 12 37.77 -29.64 -0.34
CA GLN A 12 38.52 -28.40 -0.56
C GLN A 12 37.95 -27.58 -1.73
N THR A 13 38.16 -26.27 -1.68
CA THR A 13 37.77 -25.35 -2.76
C THR A 13 38.73 -25.53 -3.93
N CYS A 14 38.18 -25.71 -5.13
CA CYS A 14 38.94 -25.91 -6.36
C CYS A 14 38.43 -24.93 -7.43
N ASP A 15 39.32 -24.53 -8.32
CA ASP A 15 38.98 -23.75 -9.50
C ASP A 15 38.79 -24.72 -10.68
N PRO A 16 37.58 -24.80 -11.27
CA PRO A 16 37.28 -25.76 -12.33
C PRO A 16 38.12 -25.57 -13.59
N GLU A 17 38.62 -24.36 -13.88
CA GLU A 17 39.41 -24.09 -15.09
C GLU A 17 40.83 -24.69 -15.00
N ILE A 18 41.42 -24.69 -13.81
CA ILE A 18 42.80 -25.17 -13.58
C ILE A 18 42.85 -26.52 -12.86
N PHE A 19 41.71 -27.09 -12.45
CA PHE A 19 41.68 -28.28 -11.61
C PHE A 19 42.49 -29.45 -12.18
N ASN A 20 42.36 -29.75 -13.48
CA ASN A 20 43.05 -30.87 -14.12
C ASN A 20 44.59 -30.74 -14.15
N THR A 21 45.13 -29.55 -13.97
CA THR A 21 46.59 -29.31 -13.96
C THR A 21 47.17 -29.21 -12.55
N THR A 22 46.32 -29.16 -11.52
CA THR A 22 46.75 -29.07 -10.12
C THR A 22 47.25 -30.41 -9.56
N GLU A 23 48.12 -30.32 -8.55
CA GLU A 23 48.61 -31.47 -7.76
C GLU A 23 47.45 -32.27 -7.12
N VAL A 24 46.30 -31.62 -6.88
CA VAL A 24 45.09 -32.23 -6.33
C VAL A 24 44.50 -33.30 -7.27
N ALA A 25 44.44 -33.02 -8.58
CA ALA A 25 43.95 -33.97 -9.57
C ALA A 25 44.92 -35.15 -9.77
N LYS A 26 46.22 -34.93 -9.56
CA LYS A 26 47.24 -36.00 -9.59
C LYS A 26 47.20 -36.87 -8.33
N ALA A 27 47.03 -36.26 -7.16
CA ALA A 27 46.99 -36.94 -5.88
C ALA A 27 45.72 -37.78 -5.69
N CYS A 28 44.62 -37.41 -6.35
CA CYS A 28 43.34 -38.10 -6.24
C CYS A 28 42.73 -38.40 -7.62
N PRO A 29 43.12 -39.54 -8.23
CA PRO A 29 42.61 -39.95 -9.53
C PRO A 29 41.09 -40.11 -9.50
N GLY A 30 40.39 -39.48 -10.45
CA GLY A 30 38.92 -39.52 -10.54
C GLY A 30 38.19 -38.53 -9.63
N ALA A 31 38.90 -37.63 -8.93
CA ALA A 31 38.26 -36.50 -8.26
C ALA A 31 37.64 -35.53 -9.29
N LEU A 32 36.46 -35.01 -8.98
CA LEU A 32 35.78 -33.97 -9.77
C LEU A 32 35.64 -32.68 -8.96
N CYS A 33 35.99 -31.55 -9.59
CA CYS A 33 35.67 -30.22 -9.10
C CYS A 33 34.25 -29.85 -9.52
N ASN A 34 33.29 -30.04 -8.61
CA ASN A 34 31.89 -29.75 -8.87
C ASN A 34 31.51 -28.38 -8.31
N PHE A 35 30.52 -27.75 -8.93
CA PHE A 35 29.91 -26.54 -8.40
C PHE A 35 29.35 -26.79 -7.00
N ALA A 36 29.83 -26.03 -6.01
CA ALA A 36 29.37 -26.13 -4.63
C ALA A 36 28.36 -25.02 -4.28
N PHE A 37 28.70 -23.75 -4.53
CA PHE A 37 27.83 -22.61 -4.29
C PHE A 37 28.32 -21.38 -5.05
N TYR A 38 27.41 -20.42 -5.31
CA TYR A 38 27.77 -19.10 -5.78
C TYR A 38 28.32 -18.29 -4.59
N GLY A 39 29.64 -18.10 -4.50
CA GLY A 39 30.23 -17.14 -3.57
C GLY A 39 31.66 -17.43 -3.12
N GLY A 40 32.39 -16.39 -2.73
CA GLY A 40 33.73 -16.48 -2.13
C GLY A 40 33.74 -16.27 -0.62
N LYS A 41 34.90 -16.42 0.04
CA LYS A 41 35.08 -16.03 1.46
C LYS A 41 35.28 -14.52 1.67
N SER A 42 35.07 -13.71 0.63
CA SER A 42 35.24 -12.26 0.74
C SER A 42 34.16 -11.65 1.66
N MET A 43 34.50 -10.56 2.35
CA MET A 43 33.58 -9.85 3.26
C MET A 43 32.23 -9.55 2.57
N TYR A 44 32.23 -9.25 1.28
CA TYR A 44 31.01 -9.00 0.49
C TYR A 44 30.01 -10.17 0.51
N HIS A 45 30.49 -11.41 0.33
CA HIS A 45 29.62 -12.60 0.30
C HIS A 45 29.06 -12.95 1.67
N GLN A 46 29.73 -12.56 2.75
CA GLN A 46 29.22 -12.71 4.11
C GLN A 46 28.09 -11.72 4.42
N TYR A 47 28.17 -10.49 3.91
CA TYR A 47 27.16 -9.44 4.16
C TYR A 47 26.03 -9.36 3.12
N ILE A 48 26.03 -10.18 2.07
CA ILE A 48 25.04 -10.12 1.00
C ILE A 48 23.60 -10.23 1.51
N VAL A 49 23.34 -11.13 2.47
CA VAL A 49 22.02 -11.30 3.10
C VAL A 49 21.62 -10.03 3.87
N THR A 50 22.55 -9.44 4.62
CA THR A 50 22.32 -8.19 5.35
C THR A 50 21.97 -7.06 4.41
N PHE A 51 22.68 -6.93 3.28
CA PHE A 51 22.36 -5.92 2.26
C PHE A 51 21.00 -6.16 1.62
N HIS A 52 20.61 -7.41 1.34
CA HIS A 52 19.26 -7.71 0.83
C HIS A 52 18.17 -7.33 1.83
N VAL A 53 18.34 -7.62 3.13
CA VAL A 53 17.39 -7.24 4.17
C VAL A 53 17.30 -5.72 4.33
N TYR A 54 18.44 -5.03 4.32
CA TYR A 54 18.49 -3.57 4.35
C TYR A 54 17.80 -2.95 3.14
N ASN A 55 18.08 -3.44 1.93
CA ASN A 55 17.44 -2.96 0.70
C ASN A 55 15.93 -3.20 0.70
N LEU A 56 15.47 -4.35 1.21
CA LEU A 56 14.04 -4.61 1.37
C LEU A 56 13.40 -3.61 2.34
N PHE A 57 14.03 -3.35 3.48
CA PHE A 57 13.51 -2.39 4.46
C PHE A 57 13.44 -0.97 3.88
N VAL A 58 14.52 -0.50 3.25
CA VAL A 58 14.57 0.81 2.60
C VAL A 58 13.54 0.90 1.47
N PHE A 59 13.39 -0.16 0.67
CA PHE A 59 12.36 -0.22 -0.38
C PHE A 59 10.95 -0.05 0.22
N LEU A 60 10.61 -0.80 1.27
CA LEU A 60 9.32 -0.66 1.95
C LEU A 60 9.14 0.76 2.51
N TRP A 61 10.18 1.33 3.11
CA TRP A 61 10.12 2.69 3.65
C TRP A 61 9.88 3.75 2.57
N LEU A 62 10.63 3.68 1.46
CA LEU A 62 10.50 4.61 0.34
C LEU A 62 9.14 4.50 -0.35
N VAL A 63 8.62 3.29 -0.55
CA VAL A 63 7.27 3.09 -1.09
C VAL A 63 6.22 3.74 -0.19
N ASN A 64 6.27 3.49 1.12
CA ASN A 64 5.34 4.14 2.05
C ASN A 64 5.55 5.66 2.10
N PHE A 65 6.76 6.17 1.93
CA PHE A 65 7.03 7.61 1.88
C PHE A 65 6.40 8.27 0.65
N ILE A 66 6.55 7.67 -0.53
CA ILE A 66 5.93 8.16 -1.77
C ILE A 66 4.40 8.16 -1.62
N LEU A 67 3.83 7.09 -1.05
CA LEU A 67 2.40 7.01 -0.78
C LEU A 67 1.94 8.10 0.20
N ALA A 68 2.67 8.31 1.30
CA ALA A 68 2.36 9.36 2.28
C ALA A 68 2.41 10.76 1.66
N LEU A 69 3.39 11.03 0.80
CA LEU A 69 3.52 12.28 0.06
C LEU A 69 2.32 12.50 -0.87
N GLY A 70 1.92 11.47 -1.63
CA GLY A 70 0.73 11.52 -2.48
C GLY A 70 -0.55 11.77 -1.68
N GLN A 71 -0.73 11.08 -0.55
CA GLN A 71 -1.88 11.25 0.34
C GLN A 71 -1.95 12.67 0.92
N CYS A 72 -0.83 13.21 1.39
CA CYS A 72 -0.76 14.57 1.94
C CYS A 72 -1.02 15.63 0.87
N ALA A 73 -0.49 15.45 -0.36
CA ALA A 73 -0.72 16.38 -1.47
C ALA A 73 -2.18 16.39 -1.93
N LEU A 74 -2.78 15.20 -2.09
CA LEU A 74 -4.20 15.06 -2.43
C LEU A 74 -5.09 15.67 -1.33
N ALA A 75 -4.82 15.35 -0.07
CA ALA A 75 -5.56 15.90 1.05
C ALA A 75 -5.46 17.44 1.10
N GLY A 76 -4.28 18.01 0.84
CA GLY A 76 -4.11 19.46 0.79
C GLY A 76 -4.93 20.12 -0.32
N ALA A 77 -4.98 19.50 -1.50
CA ALA A 77 -5.79 20.00 -2.61
C ALA A 77 -7.29 19.92 -2.31
N PHE A 78 -7.78 18.79 -1.79
CA PHE A 78 -9.20 18.62 -1.44
C PHE A 78 -9.62 19.50 -0.26
N ALA A 79 -8.76 19.67 0.73
CA ALA A 79 -9.00 20.59 1.84
C ALA A 79 -9.08 22.05 1.36
N ALA A 80 -8.17 22.47 0.48
CA ALA A 80 -8.21 23.81 -0.11
C ALA A 80 -9.52 24.05 -0.89
N TYR A 81 -10.01 23.04 -1.62
CA TYR A 81 -11.32 23.10 -2.25
C TYR A 81 -12.47 23.19 -1.22
N TYR A 82 -12.45 22.34 -0.20
CA TYR A 82 -13.53 22.29 0.79
C TYR A 82 -13.71 23.63 1.50
N TRP A 83 -12.60 24.17 2.03
CA TRP A 83 -12.57 25.38 2.84
C TRP A 83 -12.58 26.69 2.02
N ALA A 84 -12.68 26.63 0.69
CA ALA A 84 -12.87 27.81 -0.15
C ALA A 84 -14.32 28.34 -0.02
N MET A 85 -14.51 29.60 0.36
CA MET A 85 -15.85 30.20 0.47
C MET A 85 -16.44 30.49 -0.90
N LYS A 86 -15.67 31.14 -1.78
CA LYS A 86 -16.02 31.41 -3.17
C LYS A 86 -15.25 30.47 -4.08
N LYS A 87 -16.00 29.59 -4.76
CA LYS A 87 -15.44 28.64 -5.73
C LYS A 87 -15.71 29.18 -7.14
N PRO A 88 -14.69 29.35 -8.01
CA PRO A 88 -13.30 28.92 -7.87
C PRO A 88 -12.31 29.96 -7.30
N ASP A 89 -12.74 31.20 -7.04
CA ASP A 89 -11.84 32.33 -6.79
C ASP A 89 -10.89 32.17 -5.59
N ASP A 90 -11.33 31.51 -4.51
CA ASP A 90 -10.51 31.30 -3.30
C ASP A 90 -9.62 30.04 -3.37
N ILE A 91 -9.68 29.28 -4.47
CA ILE A 91 -8.90 28.07 -4.64
C ILE A 91 -7.51 28.45 -5.21
N PRO A 92 -6.41 28.02 -4.58
CA PRO A 92 -5.07 28.34 -5.08
C PRO A 92 -4.88 27.78 -6.50
N PRO A 93 -4.17 28.51 -7.38
CA PRO A 93 -3.88 28.04 -8.73
C PRO A 93 -3.10 26.72 -8.64
N HIS A 94 -3.46 25.76 -9.49
CA HIS A 94 -2.85 24.43 -9.52
C HIS A 94 -2.81 23.77 -8.13
N PRO A 95 -3.97 23.53 -7.49
CA PRO A 95 -4.04 23.19 -6.06
C PRO A 95 -3.24 21.95 -5.70
N LEU A 96 -3.15 20.97 -6.62
CA LEU A 96 -2.34 19.76 -6.43
C LEU A 96 -0.84 20.05 -6.36
N PHE A 97 -0.29 20.82 -7.29
CA PHE A 97 1.13 21.16 -7.31
C PHE A 97 1.51 22.06 -6.14
N THR A 98 0.65 23.01 -5.78
CA THR A 98 0.84 23.86 -4.61
C THR A 98 0.83 23.04 -3.31
N ALA A 99 -0.11 22.11 -3.15
CA ALA A 99 -0.17 21.21 -2.00
C ALA A 99 1.04 20.25 -1.95
N PHE A 100 1.46 19.71 -3.10
CA PHE A 100 2.65 18.87 -3.21
C PHE A 100 3.91 19.63 -2.81
N GLY A 101 4.11 20.85 -3.32
CA GLY A 101 5.23 21.71 -2.95
C GLY A 101 5.27 22.03 -1.46
N ARG A 102 4.11 22.30 -0.85
CA ARG A 102 4.00 22.48 0.62
C ARG A 102 4.37 21.19 1.37
N ALA A 103 3.90 20.04 0.93
CA ALA A 103 4.21 18.75 1.55
C ALA A 103 5.71 18.44 1.52
N VAL A 104 6.38 18.66 0.38
CA VAL A 104 7.83 18.48 0.23
C VAL A 104 8.62 19.51 1.05
N ARG A 105 8.20 20.77 1.08
CA ARG A 105 8.95 21.83 1.75
C ARG A 105 8.83 21.79 3.28
N TYR A 106 7.65 21.47 3.80
CA TYR A 106 7.34 21.66 5.22
C TYR A 106 7.00 20.37 5.99
N HIS A 107 6.65 19.27 5.30
CA HIS A 107 6.06 18.10 5.96
C HIS A 107 6.84 16.79 5.73
N THR A 108 7.95 16.81 4.99
CA THR A 108 8.77 15.62 4.70
C THR A 108 9.17 14.83 5.94
N GLY A 109 9.59 15.48 7.02
CA GLY A 109 9.95 14.79 8.26
C GLY A 109 8.79 14.02 8.89
N SER A 110 7.60 14.64 8.97
CA SER A 110 6.39 13.99 9.49
C SER A 110 5.93 12.82 8.60
N LEU A 111 6.02 12.98 7.28
CA LEU A 111 5.67 11.93 6.32
C LEU A 111 6.67 10.77 6.39
N ALA A 112 7.97 11.06 6.44
CA ALA A 112 9.02 10.06 6.59
C ALA A 112 8.89 9.26 7.88
N PHE A 113 8.58 9.93 9.00
CA PHE A 113 8.34 9.29 10.29
C PHE A 113 7.12 8.36 10.26
N GLY A 114 5.98 8.84 9.75
CA GLY A 114 4.79 7.99 9.59
C GLY A 114 5.06 6.77 8.71
N SER A 115 5.73 6.97 7.56
CA SER A 115 6.09 5.88 6.65
C SER A 115 7.09 4.89 7.24
N LEU A 116 7.99 5.34 8.12
CA LEU A 116 8.91 4.47 8.85
C LEU A 116 8.16 3.51 9.78
N ILE A 117 7.14 4.01 10.50
CA ILE A 117 6.30 3.17 11.39
C ILE A 117 5.64 2.05 10.57
N ILE A 118 5.08 2.37 9.40
CA ILE A 118 4.46 1.36 8.53
C ILE A 118 5.51 0.36 8.02
N ALA A 119 6.68 0.83 7.61
CA ALA A 119 7.74 -0.03 7.09
C ALA A 119 8.24 -1.03 8.14
N ILE A 120 8.37 -0.61 9.40
CA ILE A 120 8.73 -1.49 10.53
C ILE A 120 7.68 -2.60 10.68
N LEU A 121 6.38 -2.28 10.67
CA LEU A 121 5.31 -3.27 10.77
C LEU A 121 5.29 -4.23 9.56
N GLN A 122 5.57 -3.73 8.36
CA GLN A 122 5.69 -4.56 7.16
C GLN A 122 6.88 -5.51 7.26
N MET A 123 8.02 -5.08 7.79
CA MET A 123 9.17 -5.97 8.05
C MET A 123 8.81 -7.06 9.04
N PHE A 124 8.15 -6.72 10.15
CA PHE A 124 7.68 -7.74 11.09
C PHE A 124 6.79 -8.77 10.41
N LYS A 125 5.87 -8.33 9.55
CA LYS A 125 5.00 -9.24 8.78
C LYS A 125 5.80 -10.17 7.87
N VAL A 126 6.77 -9.64 7.12
CA VAL A 126 7.66 -10.45 6.26
C VAL A 126 8.40 -11.51 7.09
N VAL A 127 8.93 -11.13 8.26
CA VAL A 127 9.61 -12.06 9.17
C VAL A 127 8.64 -13.13 9.69
N THR A 128 7.43 -12.76 10.12
CA THR A 128 6.45 -13.74 10.62
C THR A 128 5.99 -14.73 9.55
N GLU A 129 5.88 -14.29 8.29
CA GLU A 129 5.54 -15.15 7.15
C GLU A 129 6.71 -16.06 6.76
N TYR A 130 7.93 -15.54 6.82
CA TYR A 130 9.14 -16.35 6.63
C TYR A 130 9.26 -17.45 7.68
N LEU A 131 9.06 -17.12 8.97
CA LEU A 131 9.08 -18.11 10.05
C LEU A 131 7.98 -19.15 9.87
N ASP A 132 6.79 -18.76 9.42
CA ASP A 132 5.70 -19.70 9.10
C ASP A 132 6.10 -20.72 8.05
N SER A 133 6.76 -20.26 6.98
CA SER A 133 7.23 -21.16 5.92
C SER A 133 8.25 -22.19 6.43
N ARG A 134 9.04 -21.84 7.45
CA ARG A 134 10.05 -22.72 8.06
C ARG A 134 9.47 -23.65 9.12
N ILE A 135 8.49 -23.19 9.90
CA ILE A 135 7.89 -23.94 11.02
C ILE A 135 6.79 -24.90 10.53
N LYS A 136 6.33 -24.80 9.27
CA LYS A 136 5.37 -25.76 8.68
C LYS A 136 5.80 -27.23 8.83
N ASN A 137 7.10 -27.50 8.83
CA ASN A 137 7.67 -28.84 9.01
C ASN A 137 7.77 -29.30 10.48
N ALA A 138 7.59 -28.41 11.46
CA ALA A 138 7.59 -28.75 12.88
C ALA A 138 6.16 -29.09 13.35
N GLN A 139 5.97 -30.28 13.93
CA GLN A 139 4.66 -30.80 14.39
C GLN A 139 4.21 -30.27 15.78
N ASN A 140 4.54 -29.03 16.15
CA ASN A 140 4.11 -28.46 17.44
C ASN A 140 2.79 -27.67 17.29
N SER A 141 1.69 -28.23 17.82
CA SER A 141 0.35 -27.63 17.80
C SER A 141 0.28 -26.27 18.52
N ILE A 142 0.98 -26.13 19.65
CA ILE A 142 1.05 -24.88 20.43
C ILE A 142 1.75 -23.77 19.63
N ALA A 143 2.84 -24.09 18.93
CA ALA A 143 3.57 -23.13 18.10
C ALA A 143 2.71 -22.61 16.95
N ARG A 144 1.92 -23.49 16.30
CA ARG A 144 0.97 -23.11 15.25
C ARG A 144 -0.14 -22.20 15.77
N PHE A 145 -0.68 -22.47 16.96
CA PHE A 145 -1.70 -21.62 17.58
C PHE A 145 -1.16 -20.22 17.91
N LEU A 146 0.00 -20.14 18.58
CA LEU A 146 0.63 -18.86 18.90
C LEU A 146 0.97 -18.05 17.65
N GLN A 147 1.46 -18.72 16.60
CA GLN A 147 1.76 -18.07 15.32
C GLN A 147 0.51 -17.51 14.64
N CYS A 148 -0.61 -18.23 14.68
CA CYS A 148 -1.89 -17.74 14.18
C CYS A 148 -2.35 -16.48 14.93
N CYS A 149 -2.28 -16.51 16.28
CA CYS A 149 -2.63 -15.38 17.12
C CYS A 149 -1.77 -14.14 16.82
N LEU A 150 -0.44 -14.31 16.75
CA LEU A 150 0.49 -13.23 16.42
C LEU A 150 0.24 -12.65 15.02
N LYS A 151 0.03 -13.49 14.01
CA LYS A 151 -0.32 -13.06 12.64
C LYS A 151 -1.59 -12.20 12.64
N CYS A 152 -2.63 -12.62 13.36
CA CYS A 152 -3.86 -11.87 13.48
C CYS A 152 -3.63 -10.51 14.16
N CYS A 153 -2.95 -10.48 15.31
CA CYS A 153 -2.64 -9.25 16.04
C CYS A 153 -1.83 -8.26 15.20
N PHE A 154 -0.78 -8.72 14.51
CA PHE A 154 0.04 -7.86 13.64
C PHE A 154 -0.73 -7.38 12.42
N TRP A 155 -1.63 -8.20 11.85
CA TRP A 155 -2.51 -7.77 10.77
C TRP A 155 -3.46 -6.66 11.23
N CYS A 156 -4.09 -6.81 12.40
CA CYS A 156 -4.95 -5.78 12.99
C CYS A 156 -4.16 -4.49 13.29
N LEU A 157 -2.97 -4.62 13.87
CA LEU A 157 -2.10 -3.48 14.16
C LEU A 157 -1.68 -2.74 12.88
N GLU A 158 -1.27 -3.48 11.83
CA GLU A 158 -0.93 -2.90 10.53
C GLU A 158 -2.11 -2.10 9.96
N LYS A 159 -3.33 -2.66 10.02
CA LYS A 159 -4.54 -1.98 9.54
C LYS A 159 -4.83 -0.71 10.33
N MET A 160 -4.79 -0.78 11.65
CA MET A 160 -5.03 0.37 12.52
C MET A 160 -3.99 1.49 12.30
N VAL A 161 -2.71 1.13 12.19
CA VAL A 161 -1.63 2.11 11.98
C VAL A 161 -1.72 2.74 10.60
N LYS A 162 -2.03 1.98 9.56
CA LYS A 162 -2.26 2.56 8.22
C LYS A 162 -3.44 3.53 8.22
N PHE A 163 -4.53 3.17 8.90
CA PHE A 163 -5.68 4.06 9.07
C PHE A 163 -5.29 5.34 9.81
N LEU A 164 -4.60 5.22 10.95
CA LEU A 164 -4.17 6.38 11.74
C LEU A 164 -3.23 7.30 10.94
N ASN A 165 -2.23 6.74 10.26
CA ASN A 165 -1.27 7.51 9.46
C ASN A 165 -1.96 8.28 8.33
N ARG A 166 -2.87 7.63 7.61
CA ARG A 166 -3.61 8.26 6.52
C ARG A 166 -4.41 9.47 7.00
N ASN A 167 -5.14 9.31 8.10
CA ASN A 167 -5.90 10.41 8.70
C ASN A 167 -5.00 11.49 9.33
N ALA A 168 -3.84 11.11 9.87
CA ALA A 168 -2.82 12.05 10.34
C ALA A 168 -2.27 12.90 9.19
N TYR A 169 -2.01 12.32 8.02
CA TYR A 169 -1.55 13.06 6.84
C TYR A 169 -2.58 14.07 6.35
N ILE A 170 -3.88 13.75 6.43
CA ILE A 170 -4.97 14.70 6.16
C ILE A 170 -4.89 15.88 7.14
N MET A 171 -4.79 15.63 8.45
CA MET A 171 -4.66 16.68 9.45
C MET A 171 -3.38 17.51 9.31
N ILE A 172 -2.26 16.89 8.88
CA ILE A 172 -1.03 17.61 8.53
C ILE A 172 -1.27 18.55 7.34
N ALA A 173 -1.97 18.08 6.30
CA ALA A 173 -2.22 18.90 5.11
C ALA A 173 -3.10 20.14 5.43
N ILE A 174 -4.06 19.98 6.35
CA ILE A 174 -4.96 21.06 6.79
C ILE A 174 -4.24 22.03 7.74
N TYR A 175 -3.61 21.53 8.80
CA TYR A 175 -3.10 22.37 9.90
C TYR A 175 -1.58 22.57 9.94
N GLY A 176 -0.81 21.78 9.21
CA GLY A 176 0.65 21.84 9.21
C GLY A 176 1.32 21.46 10.53
N LYS A 177 0.62 20.74 11.43
CA LYS A 177 1.17 20.25 12.71
C LYS A 177 2.08 19.03 12.48
N ASN A 178 2.89 18.69 13.49
CA ASN A 178 3.71 17.48 13.47
C ASN A 178 2.86 16.18 13.49
N PHE A 179 3.46 15.07 13.09
CA PHE A 179 2.78 13.78 12.95
C PHE A 179 2.00 13.34 14.20
N CYS A 180 2.64 13.30 15.38
CA CYS A 180 2.00 12.78 16.58
C CYS A 180 0.79 13.62 17.02
N ARG A 181 0.88 14.96 16.89
CA ARG A 181 -0.24 15.85 17.21
C ARG A 181 -1.37 15.70 16.20
N SER A 182 -1.05 15.66 14.91
CA SER A 182 -2.04 15.45 13.85
C SER A 182 -2.73 14.09 13.95
N ALA A 183 -1.99 13.03 14.31
CA ALA A 183 -2.54 11.70 14.54
C ALA A 183 -3.51 11.67 15.73
N ARG A 184 -3.14 12.33 16.85
CA ARG A 184 -4.01 12.46 18.01
C ARG A 184 -5.29 13.23 17.69
N ASP A 185 -5.15 14.38 17.03
CA ASP A 185 -6.28 15.23 16.67
C ASP A 185 -7.23 14.47 15.71
N ALA A 186 -6.68 13.81 14.68
CA ALA A 186 -7.44 12.96 13.77
C ALA A 186 -8.18 11.82 14.50
N PHE A 187 -7.48 11.07 15.35
CA PHE A 187 -8.06 9.95 16.08
C PHE A 187 -9.22 10.40 16.98
N ASN A 188 -9.03 11.49 17.73
CA ASN A 188 -10.06 12.01 18.62
C ASN A 188 -11.31 12.47 17.85
N LEU A 189 -11.13 13.18 16.73
CA LEU A 189 -12.22 13.64 15.88
C LEU A 189 -13.02 12.46 15.30
N LEU A 190 -12.32 11.44 14.79
CA LEU A 190 -12.93 10.26 14.20
C LEU A 190 -13.66 9.40 15.25
N MET A 191 -13.09 9.24 16.44
CA MET A 191 -13.73 8.50 17.53
C MET A 191 -15.05 9.13 17.98
N ARG A 192 -15.13 10.46 18.04
CA ARG A 192 -16.39 11.17 18.33
C ARG A 192 -17.46 10.97 17.27
N ASN A 193 -17.06 10.68 16.04
CA ASN A 193 -17.93 10.48 14.88
C ASN A 193 -17.89 9.04 14.35
N ILE A 194 -17.56 8.05 15.20
CA ILE A 194 -17.24 6.68 14.77
C ILE A 194 -18.33 6.01 13.92
N LEU A 195 -19.62 6.25 14.24
CA LEU A 195 -20.74 5.71 13.46
C LEU A 195 -20.77 6.28 12.04
N LYS A 196 -20.48 7.57 11.87
CA LYS A 196 -20.41 8.21 10.56
C LYS A 196 -19.19 7.70 9.80
N VAL A 197 -18.05 7.55 10.47
CA VAL A 197 -16.83 6.98 9.88
C VAL A 197 -17.10 5.58 9.33
N ALA A 198 -17.69 4.70 10.13
CA ALA A 198 -17.98 3.32 9.74
C ALA A 198 -18.90 3.26 8.52
N VAL A 199 -19.99 4.04 8.52
CA VAL A 199 -20.93 4.05 7.38
C VAL A 199 -20.26 4.63 6.12
N THR A 200 -19.49 5.71 6.26
CA THR A 200 -18.79 6.32 5.12
C THR A 200 -17.74 5.39 4.55
N ASP A 201 -16.96 4.70 5.38
CA ASP A 201 -15.93 3.74 4.94
C ASP A 201 -16.56 2.57 4.17
N GLU A 202 -17.61 1.95 4.72
CA GLU A 202 -18.32 0.82 4.09
C GLU A 202 -18.95 1.19 2.74
N VAL A 203 -19.66 2.33 2.68
CA VAL A 203 -20.27 2.81 1.44
C VAL A 203 -19.19 3.13 0.40
N THR A 204 -18.10 3.78 0.82
CA THR A 204 -16.99 4.11 -0.07
C THR A 204 -16.32 2.84 -0.61
N HIS A 205 -16.09 1.85 0.24
CA HIS A 205 -15.51 0.57 -0.17
C HIS A 205 -16.39 -0.11 -1.23
N PHE A 206 -17.69 -0.22 -0.97
CA PHE A 206 -18.63 -0.84 -1.90
C PHE A 206 -18.69 -0.13 -3.26
N VAL A 207 -18.86 1.20 -3.26
CA VAL A 207 -18.98 1.99 -4.49
C VAL A 207 -17.71 1.94 -5.32
N LEU A 208 -16.54 2.08 -4.69
CA LEU A 208 -15.26 2.03 -5.40
C LEU A 208 -14.93 0.61 -5.87
N LEU A 209 -15.34 -0.44 -5.15
CA LEU A 209 -15.17 -1.82 -5.59
C LEU A 209 -16.02 -2.11 -6.84
N LEU A 210 -17.30 -1.71 -6.81
CA LEU A 210 -18.20 -1.84 -7.95
C LEU A 210 -17.64 -1.11 -9.18
N GLY A 211 -17.15 0.12 -8.99
CA GLY A 211 -16.49 0.88 -10.06
C GLY A 211 -15.30 0.16 -10.68
N LYS A 212 -14.42 -0.44 -9.86
CA LYS A 212 -13.26 -1.22 -10.35
C LYS A 212 -13.71 -2.42 -11.18
N ILE A 213 -14.68 -3.18 -10.69
CA ILE A 213 -15.22 -4.38 -11.37
C ILE A 213 -15.89 -4.00 -12.69
N LEU A 214 -16.67 -2.92 -12.71
CA LEU A 214 -17.33 -2.44 -13.93
C LEU A 214 -16.32 -2.02 -15.00
N VAL A 215 -15.29 -1.26 -14.63
CA VAL A 215 -14.22 -0.85 -15.57
C VAL A 215 -13.47 -2.06 -16.10
N SER A 216 -13.00 -2.96 -15.23
CA SER A 216 -12.25 -4.15 -15.66
C SER A 216 -13.12 -5.12 -16.46
N GLY A 217 -14.41 -5.25 -16.11
CA GLY A 217 -15.37 -6.09 -16.81
C GLY A 217 -15.69 -5.56 -18.21
N PHE A 218 -15.94 -4.25 -18.34
CA PHE A 218 -16.19 -3.61 -19.62
C PHE A 218 -14.98 -3.74 -20.56
N ILE A 219 -13.78 -3.45 -20.07
CA ILE A 219 -12.54 -3.62 -20.85
C ILE A 219 -12.30 -5.09 -21.18
N GLY A 220 -12.60 -6.02 -20.27
CA GLY A 220 -12.54 -7.47 -20.51
C GLY A 220 -13.47 -7.93 -21.62
N VAL A 221 -14.72 -7.45 -21.65
CA VAL A 221 -15.68 -7.77 -22.72
C VAL A 221 -15.21 -7.21 -24.05
N LEU A 222 -14.72 -5.97 -24.09
CA LEU A 222 -14.17 -5.39 -25.32
C LEU A 222 -12.96 -6.16 -25.82
N ALA A 223 -12.03 -6.53 -24.93
CA ALA A 223 -10.87 -7.34 -25.27
C ALA A 223 -11.27 -8.73 -25.80
N PHE A 224 -12.26 -9.38 -25.18
CA PHE A 224 -12.79 -10.65 -25.64
C PHE A 224 -13.39 -10.54 -27.05
N LEU A 225 -14.23 -9.53 -27.31
CA LEU A 225 -14.83 -9.31 -28.63
C LEU A 225 -13.78 -8.99 -29.71
N LEU A 226 -12.72 -8.28 -29.34
CA LEU A 226 -11.59 -7.97 -30.23
C LEU A 226 -10.78 -9.22 -30.56
N PHE A 227 -10.38 -10.01 -29.56
CA PHE A 227 -9.58 -11.22 -29.78
C PHE A 227 -10.36 -12.40 -30.39
N THR A 228 -11.69 -12.34 -30.39
CA THR A 228 -12.56 -13.34 -31.06
C THR A 228 -13.11 -12.86 -32.40
N GLU A 229 -12.64 -11.72 -32.91
CA GLU A 229 -13.00 -11.14 -34.22
C GLU A 229 -14.51 -10.86 -34.38
N LYS A 230 -15.23 -10.71 -33.26
CA LYS A 230 -16.66 -10.37 -33.23
C LYS A 230 -16.91 -8.88 -33.49
N LEU A 231 -15.86 -8.06 -33.54
CA LEU A 231 -15.88 -6.61 -33.82
C LEU A 231 -14.99 -6.26 -35.03
N PRO A 232 -15.49 -6.40 -36.28
CA PRO A 232 -14.72 -6.12 -37.50
C PRO A 232 -14.43 -4.62 -37.71
N MET A 233 -15.07 -3.72 -36.96
CA MET A 233 -14.90 -2.26 -37.10
C MET A 233 -13.58 -1.75 -36.51
N ILE A 234 -12.93 -2.50 -35.61
CA ILE A 234 -11.75 -2.05 -34.84
C ILE A 234 -10.48 -2.81 -35.26
N ALA A 235 -10.61 -4.00 -35.86
CA ALA A 235 -9.49 -4.88 -36.18
C ALA A 235 -8.93 -4.62 -37.60
N TYR A 236 -7.84 -3.85 -37.69
CA TYR A 236 -6.99 -3.79 -38.88
C TYR A 236 -5.77 -4.71 -38.67
N GLY A 237 -5.84 -5.97 -39.12
CA GLY A 237 -4.71 -6.91 -39.11
C GLY A 237 -5.10 -8.33 -38.69
N PRO A 238 -4.18 -9.32 -38.80
CA PRO A 238 -4.43 -10.69 -38.39
C PRO A 238 -4.48 -10.77 -36.86
N THR A 239 -5.67 -10.71 -36.29
CA THR A 239 -5.95 -10.88 -34.86
C THR A 239 -6.07 -12.34 -34.42
N SER A 240 -5.71 -13.28 -35.30
CA SER A 240 -5.76 -14.72 -35.04
C SER A 240 -4.72 -15.12 -33.98
N LEU A 241 -5.18 -15.14 -32.73
CA LEU A 241 -4.42 -15.62 -31.58
C LEU A 241 -4.70 -17.10 -31.36
N ASN A 242 -3.65 -17.93 -31.43
CA ASN A 242 -3.74 -19.36 -31.06
C ASN A 242 -4.20 -19.56 -29.61
N TYR A 243 -3.87 -18.62 -28.71
CA TYR A 243 -4.29 -18.64 -27.31
C TYR A 243 -4.68 -17.24 -26.82
N TYR A 244 -5.93 -16.85 -27.04
CA TYR A 244 -6.44 -15.52 -26.66
C TYR A 244 -6.62 -15.32 -25.15
N TRP A 245 -6.64 -16.41 -24.35
CA TRP A 245 -6.88 -16.34 -22.89
C TRP A 245 -5.78 -15.61 -22.12
N VAL A 246 -4.49 -15.82 -22.46
CA VAL A 246 -3.37 -15.10 -21.81
C VAL A 246 -3.48 -13.58 -22.00
N PRO A 247 -3.56 -13.05 -23.24
CA PRO A 247 -3.69 -11.60 -23.43
C PRO A 247 -5.00 -11.06 -22.86
N LEU A 248 -6.11 -11.81 -22.91
CA LEU A 248 -7.37 -11.42 -22.28
C LEU A 248 -7.22 -11.24 -20.75
N LEU A 249 -6.68 -12.23 -20.05
CA LEU A 249 -6.46 -12.16 -18.60
C LEU A 249 -5.47 -11.05 -18.24
N THR A 250 -4.45 -10.83 -19.07
CA THR A 250 -3.49 -9.74 -18.89
C THR A 250 -4.17 -8.37 -18.99
N VAL A 251 -5.06 -8.18 -19.97
CA VAL A 251 -5.82 -6.93 -20.14
C VAL A 251 -6.81 -6.73 -18.98
N ILE A 252 -7.52 -7.77 -18.54
CA ILE A 252 -8.44 -7.69 -17.40
C ILE A 252 -7.67 -7.32 -16.12
N PHE A 253 -6.57 -8.01 -15.84
CA PHE A 253 -5.75 -7.73 -14.66
C PHE A 253 -5.11 -6.33 -14.72
N GLY A 254 -4.54 -5.95 -15.86
CA GLY A 254 -3.96 -4.63 -16.08
C GLY A 254 -4.99 -3.50 -15.92
N SER A 255 -6.17 -3.66 -16.51
CA SER A 255 -7.26 -2.68 -16.36
C SER A 255 -7.74 -2.55 -14.92
N TYR A 256 -7.80 -3.64 -14.15
CA TYR A 256 -8.11 -3.61 -12.72
C TYR A 256 -7.05 -2.83 -11.92
N LEU A 257 -5.75 -3.04 -12.19
CA LEU A 257 -4.67 -2.31 -11.53
C LEU A 257 -4.72 -0.81 -11.83
N ILE A 258 -4.97 -0.45 -13.09
CA ILE A 258 -5.13 0.96 -13.50
C ILE A 258 -6.34 1.57 -12.80
N ALA A 259 -7.50 0.90 -12.84
CA ALA A 259 -8.70 1.34 -12.15
C ALA A 259 -8.45 1.53 -10.65
N HIS A 260 -7.74 0.59 -10.01
CA HIS A 260 -7.36 0.70 -8.59
C HIS A 260 -6.57 1.99 -8.31
N GLY A 261 -5.59 2.33 -9.17
CA GLY A 261 -4.83 3.58 -9.09
C GLY A 261 -5.73 4.82 -9.14
N PHE A 262 -6.63 4.91 -10.13
CA PHE A 262 -7.57 6.03 -10.27
C PHE A 262 -8.52 6.13 -9.07
N PHE A 263 -9.15 5.02 -8.67
CA PHE A 263 -10.09 5.01 -7.55
C PHE A 263 -9.42 5.29 -6.20
N SER A 264 -8.10 5.09 -6.06
CA SER A 264 -7.37 5.48 -4.84
C SER A 264 -7.41 7.00 -4.59
N VAL A 265 -7.45 7.81 -5.66
CA VAL A 265 -7.60 9.27 -5.57
C VAL A 265 -8.97 9.64 -5.03
N TYR A 266 -10.02 8.96 -5.49
CA TYR A 266 -11.39 9.14 -4.99
C TYR A 266 -11.51 8.74 -3.52
N ALA A 267 -10.89 7.62 -3.11
CA ALA A 267 -10.86 7.22 -1.70
C ALA A 267 -10.22 8.30 -0.82
N MET A 268 -9.11 8.91 -1.25
CA MET A 268 -8.49 10.03 -0.55
C MET A 268 -9.37 11.27 -0.49
N CYS A 269 -10.11 11.55 -1.57
CA CYS A 269 -11.06 12.66 -1.63
C CYS A 269 -12.17 12.50 -0.59
N VAL A 270 -12.82 11.33 -0.56
CA VAL A 270 -13.92 11.06 0.38
C VAL A 270 -13.46 11.20 1.82
N GLU A 271 -12.33 10.61 2.19
CA GLU A 271 -11.80 10.72 3.56
C GLU A 271 -11.40 12.14 3.95
N THR A 272 -10.80 12.89 3.02
CA THR A 272 -10.42 14.27 3.29
C THR A 272 -11.65 15.14 3.50
N ILE A 273 -12.63 15.05 2.60
CA ILE A 273 -13.90 15.79 2.71
C ILE A 273 -14.64 15.39 3.98
N PHE A 274 -14.63 14.11 4.35
CA PHE A 274 -15.25 13.63 5.57
C PHE A 274 -14.59 14.21 6.83
N ILE A 275 -13.26 14.25 6.90
CA ILE A 275 -12.55 14.91 8.02
C ILE A 275 -12.87 16.40 8.05
N CYS A 276 -12.81 17.09 6.91
CA CYS A 276 -13.15 18.50 6.84
C CYS A 276 -14.60 18.75 7.29
N PHE A 277 -15.52 17.87 6.93
CA PHE A 277 -16.91 17.92 7.40
C PHE A 277 -17.04 17.74 8.91
N CYS A 278 -16.36 16.76 9.50
CA CYS A 278 -16.36 16.59 10.95
C CYS A 278 -15.79 17.82 11.66
N GLU A 279 -14.73 18.42 11.13
CA GLU A 279 -14.17 19.68 11.66
C GLU A 279 -15.12 20.87 11.48
N ASP A 280 -15.79 20.98 10.32
CA ASP A 280 -16.77 22.04 10.03
C ASP A 280 -17.91 22.00 11.04
N LEU A 281 -18.40 20.81 11.37
CA LEU A 281 -19.42 20.62 12.41
C LEU A 281 -18.97 20.95 13.83
N GLU A 282 -17.69 20.78 14.17
CA GLU A 282 -17.18 21.14 15.50
C GLU A 282 -16.86 22.64 15.63
N ARG A 283 -16.55 23.31 14.51
CA ARG A 283 -16.08 24.71 14.50
C ARG A 283 -17.16 25.72 14.21
N ASN A 284 -18.09 25.35 13.33
CA ASN A 284 -19.13 26.23 12.83
C ASN A 284 -20.49 25.79 13.37
N ASP A 285 -21.37 26.75 13.59
CA ASP A 285 -22.72 26.53 14.12
C ASP A 285 -23.81 26.84 13.08
N GLY A 286 -23.41 27.36 11.90
CA GLY A 286 -24.31 27.75 10.82
C GLY A 286 -24.90 29.15 10.99
N SER A 287 -24.43 29.92 11.97
CA SER A 287 -24.76 31.34 12.10
C SER A 287 -24.15 32.16 10.97
N ALA A 288 -24.60 33.42 10.81
CA ALA A 288 -24.02 34.35 9.84
C ALA A 288 -22.54 34.66 10.12
N GLU A 289 -22.11 34.57 11.39
CA GLU A 289 -20.72 34.79 11.80
C GLU A 289 -19.85 33.54 11.59
N LYS A 290 -20.44 32.35 11.70
CA LYS A 290 -19.76 31.05 11.51
C LYS A 290 -20.58 30.12 10.59
N PRO A 291 -20.71 30.46 9.30
CA PRO A 291 -21.45 29.63 8.36
C PRO A 291 -20.70 28.32 8.11
N TYR A 292 -21.45 27.26 7.82
CA TYR A 292 -20.83 26.02 7.36
C TYR A 292 -20.26 26.17 5.95
N PHE A 293 -19.13 25.53 5.69
CA PHE A 293 -18.46 25.50 4.38
C PHE A 293 -19.00 24.39 3.47
N ILE A 294 -19.65 23.38 4.06
CA ILE A 294 -20.32 22.30 3.36
C ILE A 294 -21.49 22.78 2.47
N THR A 295 -21.71 22.11 1.35
CA THR A 295 -22.89 22.37 0.51
C THR A 295 -24.19 21.95 1.22
N PRO A 296 -25.31 22.69 1.02
CA PRO A 296 -26.58 22.40 1.69
C PRO A 296 -27.10 20.98 1.48
N ASN A 297 -26.90 20.43 0.27
CA ASN A 297 -27.30 19.06 -0.06
C ASN A 297 -26.53 18.02 0.77
N LEU A 298 -25.22 18.17 0.90
CA LEU A 298 -24.38 17.23 1.66
C LEU A 298 -24.64 17.36 3.17
N HIS A 299 -24.85 18.57 3.67
CA HIS A 299 -25.29 18.85 5.05
C HIS A 299 -26.59 18.10 5.36
N GLY A 300 -27.59 18.21 4.49
CA GLY A 300 -28.88 17.54 4.64
C GLY A 300 -28.77 16.02 4.71
N ILE A 301 -27.94 15.40 3.87
CA ILE A 301 -27.75 13.94 3.84
C ILE A 301 -27.05 13.43 5.10
N LEU A 302 -26.04 14.15 5.58
CA LEU A 302 -25.19 13.70 6.70
C LEU A 302 -25.80 13.97 8.08
N ILE A 303 -26.76 14.90 8.18
CA ILE A 303 -27.44 15.23 9.45
C ILE A 303 -28.81 14.56 9.56
N LYS A 304 -29.61 14.45 8.48
CA LYS A 304 -30.96 13.84 8.55
C LYS A 304 -30.97 12.36 8.96
N LYS A 305 -29.85 11.65 8.87
CA LYS A 305 -29.75 10.24 9.31
C LYS A 305 -29.65 10.06 10.82
N GLN A 306 -29.72 11.12 11.64
CA GLN A 306 -29.89 10.95 13.08
C GLN A 306 -31.35 10.55 13.40
N PRO A 307 -31.61 9.37 14.01
CA PRO A 307 -32.82 9.20 14.77
C PRO A 307 -32.71 10.15 15.97
N VAL A 308 -33.50 11.22 15.95
CA VAL A 308 -33.72 12.03 17.15
C VAL A 308 -34.24 11.06 18.23
N PRO A 309 -33.58 10.94 19.40
CA PRO A 309 -34.20 10.25 20.52
C PRO A 309 -35.44 11.07 20.84
N GLN A 310 -36.62 10.50 20.59
CA GLN A 310 -37.87 11.08 21.05
C GLN A 310 -37.75 11.21 22.57
N LYS A 311 -37.52 12.43 23.06
CA LYS A 311 -37.79 12.75 24.46
C LYS A 311 -39.26 12.41 24.67
N GLN A 312 -39.50 11.37 25.47
CA GLN A 312 -40.81 11.12 26.07
C GLN A 312 -41.23 12.43 26.72
N LYS A 313 -42.29 13.02 26.18
CA LYS A 313 -43.04 14.05 26.90
C LYS A 313 -43.78 13.33 28.02
N GLU A 314 -43.51 13.76 29.24
CA GLU A 314 -44.37 13.54 30.42
C GLU A 314 -45.81 13.99 30.13
#